data_AF-A0A937H2F0-F1
#
_entry.id   AF-A0A937H2F0-F1
#
_cell.length_a   1.000
_cell.length_b   1.000
_cell.length_c   1.000
_cell.angle_alpha   90.00
_cell.angle_beta   90.00
_cell.angle_gamma   90.00
#
_symmetry.space_group_name_H-M   'P 1'
#
loop_
_entity.id
_entity.type
_entity.pdbx_description
1 polymer ?
#
loop_
_entity_poly.entity_id
_entity_poly.type
_entity_poly.pdbx_seq_one_letter_code
_entity_poly.pdbx_strand_id
1 'polypeptide(L)' 'NSPGTIDSDYRGEVGIILINHSSENFVMENGDRVAQLVIAKHEKIVWHSAQEINHSERGSGGFGSTGSN' A
#
# COMPACT_ATOMS: atom_id res chain seq x y z
N ASN A 1 -8.79 -1.57 0.63
CA ASN A 1 -7.52 -2.27 0.31
C ASN A 1 -6.46 -1.23 -0.05
N SER A 2 -6.19 -0.28 0.84
CA SER A 2 -5.32 0.85 0.51
C SER A 2 -3.89 0.61 1.00
N PRO A 3 -2.86 0.76 0.14
CA PRO A 3 -2.93 1.08 -1.29
C PRO A 3 -3.32 -0.11 -2.17
N GLY A 4 -3.95 0.17 -3.32
CA GLY A 4 -4.23 -0.85 -4.35
C GLY A 4 -3.00 -1.11 -5.21
N THR A 5 -2.50 -2.35 -5.19
CA THR A 5 -1.33 -2.77 -5.98
C THR A 5 -1.77 -3.39 -7.31
N ILE A 6 -1.16 -2.96 -8.42
CA ILE A 6 -1.38 -3.51 -9.75
C ILE A 6 -0.05 -4.09 -10.24
N ASP A 7 -0.03 -5.39 -10.52
CA ASP A 7 1.17 -6.07 -11.01
C ASP A 7 1.49 -5.69 -12.46
N SER A 8 2.79 -5.67 -12.78
CA SER A 8 3.29 -5.24 -14.10
C SER A 8 2.81 -6.10 -15.29
N ASP A 9 2.36 -7.32 -15.02
CA ASP A 9 1.84 -8.29 -15.99
C ASP A 9 0.31 -8.33 -16.02
N TYR A 10 -0.39 -7.55 -15.19
CA TYR A 10 -1.83 -7.43 -15.24
C TYR A 10 -2.29 -6.74 -16.53
N ARG A 11 -3.29 -7.32 -17.21
CA ARG A 11 -3.85 -6.81 -18.48
C ARG A 11 -5.39 -6.72 -18.48
N GLY A 12 -6.02 -7.03 -17.34
CA GLY A 12 -7.46 -6.90 -17.19
C GLY A 12 -7.91 -5.45 -16.99
N GLU A 13 -9.21 -5.28 -16.78
CA GLU A 13 -9.79 -3.99 -16.43
C GLU A 13 -9.31 -3.53 -15.04
N VAL A 14 -8.82 -2.30 -14.95
CA VAL A 14 -8.40 -1.71 -13.67
C VAL A 14 -9.63 -1.19 -12.94
N GLY A 15 -10.08 -1.93 -11.93
CA GLY A 15 -11.14 -1.49 -11.02
C GLY A 15 -10.60 -0.69 -9.82
N ILE A 16 -11.42 0.23 -9.31
CA ILE A 16 -11.12 1.02 -8.12
C ILE A 16 -12.04 0.54 -6.98
N ILE A 17 -11.45 0.04 -5.90
CA ILE A 17 -12.19 -0.32 -4.69
C ILE A 17 -12.32 0.94 -3.83
N LEU A 18 -13.54 1.47 -3.78
CA LEU A 18 -13.86 2.69 -3.05
C LEU A 18 -14.53 2.34 -1.72
N ILE A 19 -14.24 3.17 -0.71
CA ILE A 19 -14.94 3.16 0.57
C ILE A 19 -15.34 4.59 0.91
N ASN A 20 -16.62 4.78 1.20
CA ASN A 20 -17.12 6.01 1.80
C ASN A 20 -17.08 5.86 3.32
N HIS A 21 -16.20 6.60 3.99
CA HIS A 21 -16.07 6.59 5.45
C HIS A 21 -17.03 7.56 6.14
N SER A 22 -17.78 8.37 5.39
CA SER A 22 -18.79 9.27 5.95
C SER A 22 -20.09 8.53 6.27
N SER A 23 -20.97 9.17 7.04
CA SER A 23 -22.35 8.73 7.26
C SER A 23 -23.30 9.12 6.13
N GLU A 24 -22.85 9.92 5.17
CA GLU A 24 -23.69 10.50 4.13
C GLU A 24 -23.54 9.72 2.83
N ASN A 25 -24.63 9.68 2.05
CA ASN A 25 -24.56 9.11 0.70
C ASN A 25 -23.64 9.96 -0.19
N PHE A 26 -22.79 9.29 -0.96
CA PHE A 26 -21.96 9.91 -1.98
C PHE A 26 -22.29 9.28 -3.33
N VAL A 27 -22.75 10.10 -4.27
CA VAL A 27 -23.08 9.68 -5.63
C VAL A 27 -21.89 10.00 -6.52
N MET A 28 -21.50 9.03 -7.34
CA MET A 28 -20.48 9.17 -8.36
C MET A 28 -21.11 9.07 -9.73
N GLU A 29 -20.66 9.93 -10.63
CA GLU A 29 -21.11 9.96 -12.01
C GLU A 29 -20.00 9.45 -12.93
N ASN A 30 -20.41 9.01 -14.12
CA ASN A 30 -19.44 8.63 -15.13
C ASN A 30 -18.59 9.84 -15.54
N GLY A 31 -17.26 9.67 -15.51
CA GLY A 31 -16.29 10.73 -15.79
C GLY A 31 -15.69 11.39 -14.55
N ASP A 32 -16.20 11.09 -13.35
CA ASP A 32 -15.61 11.59 -12.11
C ASP A 32 -14.19 11.03 -11.90
N ARG A 33 -13.29 11.89 -11.40
CA ARG A 33 -11.95 11.48 -10.99
C ARG A 33 -11.99 10.99 -9.55
N VAL A 34 -11.94 9.67 -9.37
CA VAL A 34 -12.16 9.01 -8.06
C VAL A 34 -10.92 8.33 -7.46
N ALA A 35 -9.81 8.29 -8.20
CA ALA A 35 -8.51 7.82 -7.71
C ALA A 35 -7.36 8.42 -8.52
N GLN A 36 -6.12 8.13 -8.09
CA GLN A 36 -4.89 8.44 -8.82
C GLN A 36 -4.01 7.19 -8.92
N LEU A 37 -3.29 7.05 -10.03
CA LEU A 37 -2.30 5.98 -10.22
C LEU A 37 -0.90 6.56 -10.01
N VAL A 38 -0.07 5.86 -9.23
CA VAL A 38 1.34 6.18 -9.03
C VAL A 38 2.19 5.03 -9.53
N ILE A 39 3.14 5.31 -10.42
CA ILE A 39 4.13 4.33 -10.86
C ILE A 39 5.27 4.30 -9.85
N ALA A 40 5.33 3.25 -9.04
CA ALA A 40 6.37 3.06 -8.04
C ALA A 40 7.42 2.05 -8.51
N LYS A 41 8.71 2.34 -8.26
CA LYS A 41 9.78 1.36 -8.44
C LYS A 41 9.63 0.25 -7.40
N HIS A 42 9.81 -0.99 -7.80
CA HIS A 42 9.93 -2.14 -6.90
C HIS A 42 11.23 -2.89 -7.21
N GLU A 43 11.76 -3.58 -6.20
CA GLU A 43 12.96 -4.42 -6.34
C GLU A 43 12.55 -5.90 -6.36
N LYS A 44 13.29 -6.71 -7.12
CA LYS A 44 13.20 -8.17 -7.07
C LYS A 44 14.31 -8.68 -6.18
N ILE A 45 13.98 -9.54 -5.23
CA ILE A 45 14.96 -10.12 -4.30
C ILE A 45 15.08 -11.63 -4.49
N VAL A 46 16.27 -12.15 -4.19
CA VAL A 46 16.51 -13.57 -3.99
C VAL A 46 16.59 -13.80 -2.48
N TRP A 47 15.76 -14.73 -1.98
CA TRP A 47 15.74 -15.05 -0.56
C TRP A 47 16.96 -15.89 -0.18
N HIS A 48 17.62 -15.52 0.93
CA HIS A 48 18.70 -16.28 1.54
C HIS A 48 18.28 -16.68 2.96
N SER A 49 18.19 -17.98 3.23
CA SER A 49 17.86 -18.48 4.56
C SER A 49 19.03 -18.25 5.53
N ALA A 50 18.74 -17.73 6.72
CA ALA A 50 19.71 -17.51 7.78
C ALA A 50 19.13 -17.97 9.12
N GLN A 51 19.99 -18.39 10.05
CA GLN A 51 19.56 -18.76 11.41
C GLN A 51 19.24 -17.52 12.26
N GLU A 52 19.92 -16.40 12.00
CA GLU A 52 19.77 -15.13 12.73
C GLU A 52 19.89 -13.93 11.78
N ILE A 53 19.32 -12.80 12.19
CA ILE A 53 19.40 -11.52 11.47
C ILE A 53 20.27 -10.57 12.31
N ASN A 54 21.14 -9.79 11.66
CA ASN A 54 22.02 -8.82 12.34
C ASN A 54 21.24 -7.80 13.17
N HIS A 55 21.83 -7.41 14.30
CA HIS A 55 21.30 -6.34 15.15
C HIS A 55 21.32 -4.98 14.43
N SER A 56 20.31 -4.15 14.67
CA SER A 56 20.27 -2.73 14.28
C SER A 56 19.83 -1.89 15.47
N GLU A 57 20.16 -0.59 15.49
CA GLU A 57 19.73 0.33 16.57
C GLU A 57 18.21 0.34 16.77
N ARG A 58 17.42 0.09 15.71
CA ARG A 58 15.96 0.00 15.78
C ARG A 58 15.48 -1.29 16.46
N GLY A 59 16.22 -2.38 16.33
CA GLY A 59 15.88 -3.70 16.90
C GLY A 59 14.44 -4.13 16.58
N SER A 60 13.72 -4.58 17.61
CA SER A 60 12.31 -4.97 17.56
C SER A 60 11.31 -3.81 17.70
N GLY A 61 11.79 -2.56 17.74
CA GLY A 61 10.93 -1.38 17.87
C GLY A 61 9.91 -1.25 16.73
N GLY A 62 8.71 -0.75 17.03
CA GLY A 62 7.62 -0.59 16.09
C GLY A 62 6.45 0.16 16.73
N PHE A 63 5.36 0.38 15.99
CA PHE A 63 4.10 0.90 16.55
C PHE A 63 4.24 2.18 17.38
N GLY A 64 4.98 3.18 16.89
CA GLY A 64 5.17 4.45 17.61
C GLY A 64 6.23 4.38 18.72
N SER A 65 7.17 3.42 18.65
CA SER A 65 8.27 3.29 19.62
C SER A 65 9.17 4.52 19.78
N THR A 66 9.08 5.49 18.87
CA THR A 66 9.82 6.76 18.92
C THR A 66 9.08 7.87 19.68
N GLY A 67 7.85 7.61 20.16
CA GLY A 67 7.01 8.60 20.83
C GLY A 67 6.34 9.59 19.88
N SER A 68 5.63 10.55 20.47
CA SER A 68 4.86 11.60 19.80
C SER A 68 5.05 12.91 20.57
N ASN A 69 6.04 13.70 20.17
CA ASN A 69 6.23 15.06 20.67
C ASN A 69 5.60 16.07 19.71
#